data_AF-A0AAW0XLN1-F1
#
_entry.id   AF-A0AAW0XLN1-F1
#
_cell.length_a   1.000
_cell.length_b   1.000
_cell.length_c   1.000
_cell.angle_alpha   90.00
_cell.angle_beta   90.00
_cell.angle_gamma   90.00
#
_symmetry.space_group_name_H-M   'P 1'
#
loop_
_entity.id
_entity.type
_entity.pdbx_description
1 polymer ?
#
loop_
_entity_poly.entity_id
_entity_poly.type
_entity_poly.pdbx_seq_one_letter_code
_entity_poly.pdbx_strand_id
1 'polypeptide(L)'
;IKLPVSLGGEHTALGEEHTTLRGEHTTLGGEHPTLGGEHPTLGGEHTTLGGEHTTLRGEHTTLGGEHTTLGGEHTTLRGEHTTLRGEHPTLGGEHPTLGGEHTTLGREHTTLGEEHTTLEGEHPTLGGEHPTLGGEHTTLGGEHTTLGGEHTTLGGEHPTL
;
A
#
# COMPACT_ATOMS: atom_id res chain seq x y z
N ILE A 1 -2.66 -44.32 -61.59
CA ILE A 1 -2.92 -44.47 -60.14
C ILE A 1 -1.61 -44.18 -59.44
N LYS A 2 -1.48 -42.99 -58.87
CA LYS A 2 -0.30 -42.58 -58.09
C LYS A 2 -0.88 -42.01 -56.80
N LEU A 3 -0.57 -42.63 -55.67
CA LEU A 3 -0.50 -42.09 -54.30
C LEU A 3 -0.26 -43.30 -53.34
N PRO A 4 0.39 -43.13 -52.16
CA PRO A 4 0.82 -41.88 -51.55
C PRO A 4 2.28 -41.90 -51.04
N VAL A 5 3.07 -40.91 -51.47
CA VAL A 5 4.22 -40.39 -50.67
C VAL A 5 3.73 -39.29 -49.69
N SER A 6 2.46 -38.87 -49.80
CA SER A 6 1.83 -37.82 -48.99
C SER A 6 1.60 -38.22 -47.52
N LEU A 7 1.15 -39.46 -47.26
CA LEU A 7 0.75 -39.90 -45.92
C LEU A 7 1.91 -39.94 -44.91
N GLY A 8 3.13 -40.30 -45.33
CA GLY A 8 4.28 -40.40 -44.42
C GLY A 8 4.82 -39.03 -43.97
N GLY A 9 4.75 -38.03 -44.85
CA GLY A 9 5.11 -36.65 -44.50
C GLY A 9 4.07 -36.01 -43.56
N GLU A 10 2.79 -36.24 -43.82
CA GLU A 10 1.67 -35.79 -42.98
C GLU A 10 1.75 -36.37 -41.56
N HIS A 11 2.09 -37.66 -41.42
CA HIS A 11 2.24 -38.31 -40.12
C HIS A 11 3.43 -37.79 -39.29
N THR A 12 4.51 -37.39 -39.98
CA THR A 12 5.71 -36.86 -39.31
C THR A 12 5.45 -35.43 -38.83
N ALA A 13 4.83 -34.60 -39.68
CA ALA A 13 4.43 -33.24 -39.32
C ALA A 13 3.45 -33.20 -38.13
N LEU A 14 2.47 -34.12 -38.11
CA LEU A 14 1.53 -34.24 -36.99
C LEU A 14 2.23 -34.65 -35.68
N GLY A 15 3.28 -35.47 -35.75
CA GLY A 15 4.07 -35.87 -34.58
C GLY A 15 4.94 -34.74 -34.00
N GLU A 16 5.49 -33.89 -34.87
CA GLU A 16 6.25 -32.69 -34.46
C GLU A 16 5.33 -31.64 -33.83
N GLU A 17 4.14 -31.42 -34.41
CA GLU A 17 3.09 -30.55 -33.87
C GLU A 17 2.65 -31.03 -32.48
N HIS A 18 2.37 -32.32 -32.31
CA HIS A 18 1.98 -32.92 -31.03
C HIS A 18 3.05 -32.77 -29.94
N THR A 19 4.32 -32.89 -30.31
CA THR A 19 5.45 -32.72 -29.38
C THR A 19 5.58 -31.27 -28.94
N THR A 20 5.37 -30.34 -29.86
CA THR A 20 5.38 -28.89 -29.59
C THR A 20 4.24 -28.52 -28.64
N LEU A 21 3.02 -28.98 -28.92
CA LEU A 21 1.83 -28.73 -28.11
C LEU A 21 1.98 -29.25 -26.68
N ARG A 22 2.58 -30.43 -26.50
CA ARG A 22 2.88 -31.00 -25.18
C ARG A 22 3.89 -30.14 -24.41
N GLY A 23 4.90 -29.60 -25.10
CA GLY A 23 5.89 -28.70 -24.52
C GLY A 23 5.22 -27.42 -24.00
N GLU A 24 4.39 -26.80 -24.82
CA GLU A 24 3.62 -25.61 -24.46
C GLU A 24 2.71 -25.86 -23.26
N HIS A 25 1.96 -26.98 -23.25
CA HIS A 25 1.09 -27.37 -22.13
C HIS A 25 1.87 -27.54 -20.82
N THR A 26 3.08 -28.10 -20.90
CA THR A 26 3.92 -28.33 -19.72
C THR A 26 4.45 -27.02 -19.14
N THR A 27 4.91 -26.11 -20.00
CA THR A 27 5.36 -24.76 -19.59
C THR A 27 4.22 -24.00 -18.93
N LEU A 28 3.05 -23.99 -19.57
CA LEU A 28 1.86 -23.30 -19.10
C LEU A 28 1.35 -23.83 -17.75
N GLY A 29 1.39 -25.15 -17.57
CA GLY A 29 1.06 -25.80 -16.31
C GLY A 29 2.05 -25.51 -15.18
N GLY A 30 3.28 -25.10 -15.50
CA GLY A 30 4.28 -24.64 -14.52
C GLY A 30 4.11 -23.18 -14.12
N GLU A 31 3.72 -22.31 -15.06
CA GLU A 31 3.54 -20.87 -14.84
C GLU A 31 2.24 -20.51 -14.11
N HIS A 32 1.16 -21.28 -14.35
CA HIS A 32 -0.14 -21.07 -13.71
C HIS A 32 -0.11 -21.10 -12.16
N PRO A 33 0.48 -22.11 -11.50
CA PRO A 33 0.54 -22.15 -10.04
C PRO A 33 1.45 -21.07 -9.43
N THR A 34 2.49 -20.60 -10.14
CA THR A 34 3.33 -19.48 -9.68
C THR A 34 2.53 -18.17 -9.64
N LEU A 35 1.84 -17.84 -10.73
CA LEU A 35 0.91 -16.70 -10.82
C LEU A 35 -0.20 -16.79 -9.75
N GLY A 36 -0.73 -18.00 -9.53
CA GLY A 36 -1.75 -18.25 -8.52
C GLY A 36 -1.28 -18.06 -7.08
N GLY A 37 0.03 -18.15 -6.81
CA GLY A 37 0.63 -17.88 -5.50
C GLY A 37 1.00 -16.40 -5.29
N GLU A 38 1.37 -15.71 -6.36
CA GLU A 38 1.73 -14.28 -6.32
C GLU A 38 0.49 -13.39 -6.13
N HIS A 39 -0.62 -13.72 -6.79
CA HIS A 39 -1.88 -12.95 -6.68
C HIS A 39 -2.39 -12.76 -5.23
N PRO A 40 -2.60 -13.80 -4.41
CA PRO A 40 -3.03 -13.61 -3.02
C PRO A 40 -1.99 -12.86 -2.16
N THR A 41 -0.70 -12.93 -2.52
CA THR A 41 0.37 -12.21 -1.82
C THR A 41 0.23 -10.71 -2.06
N LEU A 42 0.12 -10.26 -3.32
CA LEU A 42 -0.15 -8.85 -3.65
C LEU A 42 -1.45 -8.33 -3.01
N GLY A 43 -2.50 -9.15 -2.98
CA GLY A 43 -3.77 -8.78 -2.36
C GLY A 43 -3.66 -8.56 -0.85
N GLY A 44 -2.82 -9.36 -0.18
CA GLY A 44 -2.48 -9.19 1.24
C GLY A 44 -1.69 -7.92 1.51
N GLU A 45 -0.71 -7.62 0.67
CA GLU A 45 0.09 -6.38 0.75
C GLU A 45 -0.78 -5.14 0.52
N HIS A 46 -1.67 -5.16 -0.48
CA HIS A 46 -2.62 -4.07 -0.75
C HIS A 46 -3.55 -3.81 0.44
N THR A 47 -4.07 -4.87 1.06
CA THR A 47 -4.92 -4.75 2.26
C THR A 47 -4.15 -4.16 3.44
N THR A 48 -2.88 -4.57 3.62
CA THR A 48 -2.01 -4.07 4.70
C THR A 48 -1.77 -2.57 4.53
N LEU A 49 -1.40 -2.15 3.31
CA LEU A 49 -1.13 -0.76 2.97
C LEU A 49 -2.38 0.14 3.15
N GLY A 50 -3.57 -0.38 2.80
CA GLY A 50 -4.82 0.30 3.09
C GLY A 50 -5.07 0.48 4.60
N GLY A 51 -4.71 -0.51 5.41
CA GLY A 51 -4.75 -0.41 6.88
C GLY A 51 -3.79 0.64 7.44
N GLU A 52 -2.56 0.69 6.94
CA GLU A 52 -1.57 1.71 7.31
C GLU A 52 -2.07 3.12 6.98
N HIS A 53 -2.64 3.31 5.78
CA HIS A 53 -3.23 4.60 5.37
C HIS A 53 -4.34 5.07 6.32
N THR A 54 -5.22 4.17 6.75
CA THR A 54 -6.28 4.51 7.72
C THR A 54 -5.73 4.86 9.10
N THR A 55 -4.66 4.18 9.54
CA THR A 55 -4.00 4.44 10.82
C THR A 55 -3.36 5.82 10.82
N LEU A 56 -2.59 6.12 9.77
CA LEU A 56 -1.91 7.40 9.61
C LEU A 56 -2.90 8.59 9.62
N ARG A 57 -4.06 8.42 8.99
CA ARG A 57 -5.13 9.42 9.01
C ARG A 57 -5.70 9.67 10.41
N GLY A 58 -5.83 8.61 11.20
CA GLY A 58 -6.28 8.70 12.60
C GLY A 58 -5.27 9.43 13.48
N GLU A 59 -3.98 9.15 13.29
CA GLU A 59 -2.88 9.85 13.96
C GLU A 59 -2.85 11.33 13.60
N HIS A 60 -2.97 11.68 12.31
CA HIS A 60 -3.05 13.08 11.84
C HIS A 60 -4.18 13.86 12.53
N THR A 61 -5.35 13.23 12.63
CA THR A 61 -6.51 13.84 13.29
C THR A 61 -6.28 14.05 14.78
N THR A 62 -5.60 13.11 15.44
CA THR A 62 -5.28 13.17 16.87
C THR A 62 -4.30 14.30 17.15
N LEU A 63 -3.20 14.38 16.40
CA LEU A 63 -2.20 15.46 16.48
C LEU A 63 -2.84 16.84 16.29
N GLY A 64 -3.76 16.99 15.33
CA GLY A 64 -4.50 18.24 15.12
C GLY A 64 -5.36 18.66 16.32
N GLY A 65 -5.94 17.68 17.03
CA GLY A 65 -6.68 17.90 18.28
C GLY A 65 -5.77 18.34 19.43
N GLU A 66 -4.61 17.70 19.58
CA GLU A 66 -3.61 18.06 20.59
C GLU A 66 -3.07 19.48 20.36
N HIS A 67 -2.79 19.84 19.10
CA HIS A 67 -2.29 21.16 18.73
C HIS A 67 -3.30 22.27 19.07
N THR A 68 -4.60 21.99 18.86
CA THR A 68 -5.67 22.91 19.22
C THR A 68 -5.77 23.10 20.73
N THR A 69 -5.64 22.01 21.50
CA THR A 69 -5.69 22.03 22.97
C THR A 69 -4.55 22.86 23.52
N LEU A 70 -3.33 22.60 23.06
CA LEU A 70 -2.11 23.30 23.50
C LEU A 70 -2.16 24.81 23.20
N GLY A 71 -2.73 25.19 22.04
CA GLY A 71 -2.97 26.59 21.71
C GLY A 71 -3.96 27.29 22.66
N GLY A 72 -4.97 26.56 23.13
CA GLY A 72 -5.91 27.03 24.15
C GLY A 72 -5.24 27.26 25.52
N GLU A 73 -4.40 26.33 25.94
CA GLU A 73 -3.64 26.44 27.20
C GLU A 73 -2.66 27.62 27.15
N HIS A 74 -1.94 27.79 26.05
CA HIS A 74 -1.04 28.93 25.83
C HIS A 74 -1.75 30.28 25.93
N THR A 75 -2.95 30.37 25.36
CA THR A 75 -3.78 31.58 25.43
C THR A 75 -4.22 31.87 26.86
N THR A 76 -4.60 30.83 27.60
CA THR A 76 -5.01 30.94 29.01
C THR A 76 -3.84 31.44 29.88
N LEU A 77 -2.68 30.81 29.75
CA LEU A 77 -1.47 31.15 30.50
C LEU A 77 -1.00 32.59 30.22
N ARG A 78 -1.11 33.04 28.95
CA ARG A 78 -0.85 34.44 28.58
C ARG A 78 -1.81 35.41 29.27
N GLY A 79 -3.07 35.02 29.44
CA GLY A 79 -4.07 35.77 30.20
C GLY A 79 -3.68 35.90 31.66
N GLU A 80 -3.32 34.79 32.31
CA GLU A 80 -2.87 34.76 33.72
C GLU A 80 -1.63 35.62 33.95
N HIS A 81 -0.62 35.48 33.08
CA HIS A 81 0.58 36.31 33.13
C HIS A 81 0.26 37.81 33.00
N THR A 82 -0.71 38.17 32.16
CA THR A 82 -1.13 39.58 32.00
C THR A 82 -1.80 40.10 33.26
N THR A 83 -2.65 39.30 33.90
CA THR A 83 -3.30 39.64 35.18
C THR A 83 -2.27 39.83 36.28
N LEU A 84 -1.35 38.88 36.46
CA LEU A 84 -0.30 38.95 37.47
C LEU A 84 0.60 40.18 37.33
N ARG A 85 0.95 40.54 36.09
CA ARG A 85 1.72 41.75 35.82
C ARG A 85 0.99 43.03 36.27
N GLY A 86 -0.35 43.02 36.27
CA GLY A 86 -1.17 44.10 36.82
C GLY A 86 -1.13 44.19 38.35
N GLU A 87 -0.85 43.09 39.05
CA GLU A 87 -0.86 42.95 40.52
C GLU A 87 0.54 43.14 41.16
N HIS A 88 1.49 43.73 40.42
CA HIS A 88 2.94 43.66 40.65
C HIS A 88 3.56 44.33 41.90
N PRO A 89 2.87 44.89 42.93
CA PRO A 89 3.57 45.18 44.18
C PRO A 89 3.87 43.96 45.06
N THR A 90 3.32 42.76 44.80
CA THR A 90 3.36 41.65 45.79
C THR A 90 3.77 40.24 45.32
N LEU A 91 3.85 39.94 44.02
CA LEU A 91 3.97 38.55 43.51
C LEU A 91 5.27 38.26 42.75
N GLY A 92 6.43 38.30 43.43
CA GLY A 92 7.74 38.08 42.80
C GLY A 92 8.04 36.64 42.33
N GLY A 93 7.26 35.63 42.76
CA GLY A 93 7.55 34.22 42.53
C GLY A 93 6.77 33.53 41.39
N GLU A 94 5.62 34.06 41.01
CA GLU A 94 4.72 33.37 40.08
C GLU A 94 5.03 33.71 38.61
N HIS A 95 5.54 34.91 38.34
CA HIS A 95 5.87 35.37 36.99
C HIS A 95 6.96 34.52 36.28
N PRO A 96 8.07 34.13 36.94
CA PRO A 96 9.08 33.26 36.34
C PRO A 96 8.54 31.84 36.06
N THR A 97 7.66 31.32 36.91
CA THR A 97 7.06 29.99 36.76
C THR A 97 6.16 29.94 35.52
N LEU A 98 5.24 30.91 35.39
CA LEU A 98 4.38 31.02 34.20
C LEU A 98 5.18 31.20 32.91
N GLY A 99 6.28 31.97 32.95
CA GLY A 99 7.18 32.11 31.81
C GLY A 99 7.89 30.80 31.41
N GLY A 100 8.21 29.97 32.41
CA GLY A 100 8.75 28.63 32.20
C GLY A 100 7.74 27.70 31.52
N GLU A 101 6.51 27.66 32.03
CA GLU A 101 5.41 26.87 31.45
C GLU A 101 5.11 27.28 30.00
N HIS A 102 5.07 28.59 29.71
CA HIS A 102 4.86 29.12 28.37
C HIS A 102 5.92 28.65 27.37
N THR A 103 7.18 28.63 27.84
CA THR A 103 8.32 28.16 27.04
C THR A 103 8.22 26.65 26.78
N THR A 104 7.79 25.86 27.76
CA THR A 104 7.57 24.41 27.60
C THR A 104 6.47 24.12 26.59
N LEU A 105 5.29 24.75 26.75
CA LEU A 105 4.19 24.61 25.79
C LEU A 105 4.61 25.00 24.36
N GLY A 106 5.40 26.07 24.21
CA GLY A 106 5.91 26.46 22.89
C GLY A 106 6.82 25.42 22.23
N ARG A 107 7.59 24.66 23.03
CA ARG A 107 8.42 23.56 22.52
C ARG A 107 7.57 22.37 22.12
N GLU A 108 6.61 21.97 22.95
CA GLU A 108 5.68 20.88 22.65
C GLU A 108 4.90 21.17 21.37
N HIS A 109 4.46 22.42 21.19
CA HIS A 109 3.76 22.89 19.99
C HIS A 109 4.62 22.74 18.72
N THR A 110 5.90 23.07 18.84
CA THR A 110 6.87 22.93 17.73
C THR A 110 7.06 21.46 17.37
N THR A 111 7.30 20.59 18.36
CA THR A 111 7.49 19.15 18.15
C THR A 111 6.26 18.52 17.49
N LEU A 112 5.07 18.87 17.95
CA LEU A 112 3.82 18.38 17.38
C LEU A 112 3.64 18.81 15.92
N GLY A 113 4.07 20.03 15.57
CA GLY A 113 4.08 20.52 14.19
C GLY A 113 5.05 19.76 13.28
N GLU A 114 6.22 19.37 13.81
CA GLU A 114 7.19 18.53 13.09
C GLU A 114 6.65 17.11 12.84
N GLU A 115 5.99 16.52 13.83
CA GLU A 115 5.32 15.21 13.70
C GLU A 115 4.22 15.26 12.64
N HIS A 116 3.36 16.28 12.68
CA HIS A 116 2.30 16.47 11.69
C HIS A 116 2.86 16.64 10.27
N THR A 117 3.97 17.37 10.11
CA THR A 117 4.63 17.56 8.80
C THR A 117 5.20 16.24 8.26
N THR A 118 5.77 15.42 9.14
CA THR A 118 6.26 14.08 8.78
C THR A 118 5.12 13.21 8.25
N LEU A 119 4.01 13.19 8.99
CA LEU A 119 2.82 12.41 8.66
C LEU A 119 2.18 12.85 7.33
N GLU A 120 2.14 14.16 7.07
CA GLU A 120 1.70 14.71 5.78
C GLU A 120 2.59 14.27 4.60
N GLY A 121 3.87 14.00 4.84
CA GLY A 121 4.80 13.50 3.82
C GLY A 121 4.64 12.00 3.52
N GLU A 122 4.23 11.21 4.51
CA GLU A 122 4.02 9.76 4.38
C GLU A 122 2.73 9.43 3.63
N HIS A 123 1.66 10.20 3.86
CA HIS A 123 0.33 9.94 3.32
C HIS A 123 0.25 9.93 1.77
N PRO A 124 0.92 10.83 1.01
CA PRO A 124 0.99 10.77 -0.44
C PRO A 124 1.77 9.57 -0.98
N THR A 125 2.78 9.12 -0.24
CA THR A 125 3.63 7.98 -0.64
C THR A 125 2.81 6.69 -0.60
N LEU A 126 2.19 6.41 0.55
CA LEU A 126 1.24 5.30 0.72
C LEU A 126 0.06 5.39 -0.26
N GLY A 127 -0.45 6.62 -0.46
CA GLY A 127 -1.54 6.89 -1.39
C GLY A 127 -1.19 6.65 -2.87
N GLY A 128 0.10 6.69 -3.24
CA GLY A 128 0.58 6.33 -4.57
C GLY A 128 0.89 4.84 -4.74
N GLU A 129 1.42 4.21 -3.69
CA GLU A 129 1.75 2.78 -3.68
C GLU A 129 0.49 1.89 -3.72
N HIS A 130 -0.56 2.26 -2.97
CA HIS A 130 -1.79 1.47 -2.88
C HIS A 130 -2.52 1.26 -4.23
N PRO A 131 -2.82 2.29 -5.04
CA PRO A 131 -3.44 2.08 -6.35
C PRO A 131 -2.51 1.35 -7.33
N THR A 132 -1.19 1.52 -7.21
CA THR A 132 -0.22 0.82 -8.06
C THR A 132 -0.28 -0.69 -7.80
N LEU A 133 -0.20 -1.09 -6.54
CA LEU A 133 -0.26 -2.49 -6.13
C LEU A 133 -1.62 -3.12 -6.44
N GLY A 134 -2.71 -2.35 -6.32
CA GLY A 134 -4.05 -2.81 -6.72
C GLY A 134 -4.17 -3.03 -8.24
N GLY A 135 -3.49 -2.21 -9.04
CA GLY A 135 -3.38 -2.39 -10.49
C GLY A 135 -2.56 -3.63 -10.88
N GLU A 136 -1.44 -3.86 -10.21
CA GLU A 136 -0.61 -5.06 -10.40
C GLU A 136 -1.38 -6.33 -10.03
N HIS A 137 -2.06 -6.33 -8.88
CA HIS A 137 -2.93 -7.43 -8.46
C HIS A 137 -4.01 -7.75 -9.50
N THR A 138 -4.68 -6.72 -10.04
CA THR A 138 -5.72 -6.90 -11.06
C THR A 138 -5.15 -7.47 -12.36
N THR A 139 -3.97 -6.99 -12.77
CA THR A 139 -3.28 -7.46 -13.98
C THR A 139 -2.91 -8.93 -13.85
N LEU A 140 -2.28 -9.29 -12.73
CA LEU A 140 -1.84 -10.65 -12.44
C LEU A 140 -3.01 -11.64 -12.36
N GLY A 141 -4.15 -11.23 -11.79
CA GLY A 141 -5.36 -12.04 -11.78
C GLY A 141 -5.94 -12.28 -13.18
N GLY A 142 -5.83 -11.29 -14.07
CA GLY A 142 -6.20 -11.41 -15.48
C GLY A 142 -5.29 -12.36 -16.26
N GLU A 143 -3.97 -12.26 -16.05
CA GLU A 143 -2.98 -13.16 -16.63
C GLU A 143 -3.20 -14.61 -16.17
N HIS A 144 -3.37 -14.83 -14.86
CA HIS A 144 -3.68 -16.15 -14.30
C HIS A 144 -4.94 -16.76 -14.92
N THR A 145 -6.01 -15.96 -15.09
CA THR A 145 -7.27 -16.42 -15.72
C THR A 145 -7.06 -16.81 -17.19
N THR A 146 -6.31 -16.01 -17.92
CA THR A 146 -5.99 -16.25 -19.34
C THR A 146 -5.19 -17.54 -19.49
N LEU A 147 -4.13 -17.68 -18.68
CA LEU A 147 -3.25 -18.84 -18.69
C LEU A 147 -3.99 -20.14 -18.34
N GLY A 148 -4.89 -20.10 -17.36
CA GLY A 148 -5.75 -21.22 -17.01
C GLY A 148 -6.69 -21.62 -18.15
N GLY A 149 -7.21 -20.64 -18.90
CA GLY A 149 -8.02 -20.87 -20.09
C GLY A 149 -7.25 -21.51 -21.24
N GLU A 150 -6.04 -21.01 -21.53
CA GLU A 150 -5.14 -21.58 -22.53
C GLU A 150 -4.74 -23.02 -22.17
N HIS A 151 -4.41 -23.29 -20.90
CA HIS A 151 -4.05 -24.63 -20.42
C HIS A 151 -5.21 -25.62 -20.57
N THR A 152 -6.42 -25.17 -20.25
CA THR A 152 -7.63 -25.99 -20.40
C THR A 152 -7.93 -26.30 -21.87
N THR A 153 -7.75 -25.31 -22.76
CA THR A 153 -7.99 -25.47 -24.20
C THR A 153 -7.00 -26.46 -24.80
N LEU A 154 -5.71 -26.29 -24.50
CA LEU A 154 -4.62 -27.13 -24.99
C LEU A 154 -4.75 -28.58 -24.49
N GLY A 155 -5.18 -28.77 -23.24
CA GLY A 155 -5.46 -30.10 -22.69
C GLY A 155 -6.70 -30.77 -23.31
N GLY A 156 -7.68 -29.98 -23.79
CA GLY A 156 -8.85 -30.48 -24.52
C GLY A 156 -8.54 -30.86 -25.98
N GLU A 157 -7.58 -30.18 -26.61
CA GLU A 157 -7.07 -30.50 -27.95
C GLU A 157 -6.11 -31.72 -27.96
N HIS A 158 -5.63 -32.12 -26.78
CA HIS A 158 -4.77 -33.29 -26.56
C HIS A 158 -5.44 -34.35 -25.66
N PRO A 159 -6.58 -34.95 -26.04
CA PRO A 159 -7.11 -36.07 -25.29
C PRO A 159 -6.12 -37.23 -25.39
N THR A 160 -5.72 -37.77 -24.22
CA THR A 160 -4.90 -38.97 -24.10
C THR A 160 -5.35 -40.04 -25.09
N LEU A 161 -4.52 -40.34 -26.10
CA LEU A 161 -4.56 -41.60 -26.85
C LEU A 161 -3.96 -42.71 -25.99
#